data_AF-A0A800IG24-F1
#
_entry.id   AF-A0A800IG24-F1
#
_cell.length_a   1.000
_cell.length_b   1.000
_cell.length_c   1.000
_cell.angle_alpha   90.00
_cell.angle_beta   90.00
_cell.angle_gamma   90.00
#
_symmetry.space_group_name_H-M   'P 1'
#
loop_
_entity.id
_entity.type
_entity.pdbx_description
1 polymer ?
#
loop_
_entity_poly.entity_id
_entity_poly.type
_entity_poly.pdbx_seq_one_letter_code
_entity_poly.pdbx_strand_id
1 'polypeptide(L)'
;ASVYAQVVALAKTAIDATQLGDPQQSGDHLGPVISEPHWHKVQALIEAGIDEGAVLLVGGLGKPKGFETGYYVQPTLFVDVNNNMTIAQEEVFGPVLVLIPFTDEAEAVRIANDSPYGLAAYVSTQDID
;
A
#
# COMPACT_ATOMS: atom_id res chain seq x y z
N ALA A 1 -24.04 1.75 6.99
CA ALA A 1 -23.60 0.38 6.66
C ALA A 1 -22.14 0.47 6.23
N SER A 2 -21.30 -0.48 6.63
CA SER A 2 -19.86 -0.46 6.28
C SER A 2 -19.68 -0.57 4.76
N VAL A 3 -18.73 0.20 4.21
CA VAL A 3 -18.31 0.14 2.80
C VAL A 3 -16.99 -0.60 2.61
N TYR A 4 -16.41 -1.20 3.66
CA TYR A 4 -15.07 -1.77 3.64
C TYR A 4 -14.87 -2.80 2.51
N ALA A 5 -15.80 -3.75 2.37
CA ALA A 5 -15.72 -4.75 1.30
C ALA A 5 -15.75 -4.14 -0.12
N GLN A 6 -16.49 -3.03 -0.30
CA GLN A 6 -16.53 -2.32 -1.58
C GLN A 6 -15.20 -1.60 -1.84
N VAL A 7 -14.63 -0.96 -0.80
CA VAL A 7 -13.32 -0.30 -0.88
C VAL A 7 -12.22 -1.32 -1.21
N VAL A 8 -12.21 -2.48 -0.55
CA VAL A 8 -11.27 -3.57 -0.83
C VAL A 8 -11.35 -4.01 -2.31
N ALA A 9 -12.56 -4.22 -2.83
CA ALA A 9 -12.75 -4.61 -4.23
C ALA A 9 -12.29 -3.53 -5.23
N LEU A 10 -12.56 -2.25 -4.92
CA LEU A 10 -12.13 -1.13 -5.75
C LEU A 10 -10.61 -0.95 -5.73
N ALA A 11 -9.99 -1.01 -4.55
CA ALA A 11 -8.54 -0.92 -4.39
C ALA A 11 -7.84 -2.07 -5.12
N LYS A 12 -8.36 -3.30 -5.00
CA LYS A 12 -7.85 -4.45 -5.74
C LYS A 12 -7.91 -4.22 -7.25
N THR A 13 -9.06 -3.77 -7.75
CA THR A 13 -9.26 -3.49 -9.18
C THR A 13 -8.28 -2.43 -9.69
N ALA A 14 -8.06 -1.36 -8.93
CA ALA A 14 -7.12 -0.30 -9.28
C ALA A 14 -5.67 -0.79 -9.30
N ILE A 15 -5.28 -1.60 -8.31
CA ILE A 15 -3.93 -2.16 -8.20
C ILE A 15 -3.67 -3.19 -9.31
N ASP A 16 -4.64 -4.07 -9.60
CA ASP A 16 -4.56 -5.02 -10.72
C ASP A 16 -4.42 -4.31 -12.09
N ALA A 17 -5.00 -3.11 -12.23
CA ALA A 17 -4.92 -2.30 -13.44
C ALA A 17 -3.63 -1.48 -13.55
N THR A 18 -2.82 -1.43 -12.48
CA THR A 18 -1.56 -0.66 -12.45
C THR A 18 -0.53 -1.33 -13.34
N GLN A 19 -0.10 -0.63 -14.38
CA GLN A 19 0.90 -1.12 -15.31
C GLN A 19 2.31 -0.81 -14.79
N LEU A 20 3.24 -1.73 -15.03
CA LEU A 20 4.67 -1.49 -14.89
C LEU A 20 5.27 -1.30 -16.27
N GLY A 21 6.32 -0.48 -16.38
CA GLY A 21 6.92 -0.17 -17.68
C GLY A 21 8.34 0.36 -17.59
N ASP A 22 8.96 0.47 -18.76
CA ASP A 22 10.25 1.15 -18.91
C ASP A 22 10.02 2.67 -18.78
N PRO A 23 10.68 3.38 -17.85
CA PRO A 23 10.56 4.83 -17.68
C PRO A 23 10.83 5.66 -18.95
N GLN A 24 11.52 5.09 -19.95
CA GLN A 24 11.76 5.75 -21.24
C GLN A 24 10.54 5.69 -22.19
N GLN A 25 9.56 4.83 -21.90
CA GLN A 25 8.33 4.72 -22.69
C GLN A 25 7.27 5.68 -22.18
N SER A 26 6.60 6.39 -23.08
CA SER A 26 5.43 7.19 -22.75
C SER A 26 4.27 6.28 -22.32
N GLY A 27 3.52 6.67 -21.29
CA GLY A 27 2.35 5.95 -20.83
C GLY A 27 2.08 6.21 -19.35
N ASP A 28 1.00 5.59 -18.85
CA ASP A 28 0.61 5.65 -17.45
C ASP A 28 1.03 4.33 -16.77
N HIS A 29 2.32 4.22 -16.50
CA HIS A 29 2.93 3.05 -15.86
C HIS A 29 3.88 3.47 -14.75
N LEU A 30 4.08 2.58 -13.78
CA LEU A 30 5.08 2.75 -12.74
C LEU A 30 6.44 2.21 -13.21
N GLY A 31 7.48 3.00 -12.96
CA GLY A 31 8.87 2.59 -13.12
C GLY A 31 9.41 1.79 -11.93
N PRO A 32 10.71 1.45 -11.95
CA PRO A 32 11.38 0.82 -10.82
C PRO A 32 11.57 1.81 -9.67
N VAL A 33 11.80 1.31 -8.46
CA VAL A 33 12.28 2.13 -7.36
C VAL A 33 13.76 2.52 -7.58
N ILE A 34 14.23 3.50 -6.81
CA ILE A 34 15.47 4.24 -7.13
C ILE A 34 16.75 3.39 -7.08
N SER A 35 16.84 2.38 -6.22
CA SER A 35 18.08 1.65 -5.97
C SER A 35 17.86 0.25 -5.39
N GLU A 36 18.90 -0.58 -5.44
CA GLU A 36 18.89 -1.92 -4.85
C GLU A 36 18.67 -1.91 -3.32
N PRO A 37 19.37 -1.07 -2.52
CA PRO A 37 19.10 -1.01 -1.09
C PRO A 37 17.66 -0.59 -0.77
N HIS A 38 17.11 0.34 -1.57
CA HIS A 38 15.72 0.77 -1.42
C HIS A 38 14.75 -0.34 -1.76
N TRP A 39 15.01 -1.10 -2.83
CA TRP A 39 14.22 -2.27 -3.18
C TRP A 39 14.21 -3.29 -2.03
N HIS A 40 15.37 -3.63 -1.47
CA HIS A 40 15.45 -4.53 -0.33
C HIS A 40 14.70 -4.01 0.90
N LYS A 41 14.75 -2.70 1.19
CA LYS A 41 13.95 -2.09 2.27
C LYS A 41 12.46 -2.34 2.03
N VAL A 42 11.97 -2.07 0.81
CA VAL A 42 10.55 -2.29 0.47
C VAL A 42 10.17 -3.77 0.60
N GLN A 43 11.03 -4.68 0.16
CA GLN A 43 10.78 -6.13 0.29
C GLN A 43 10.71 -6.57 1.75
N ALA A 44 11.63 -6.09 2.60
CA ALA A 44 11.63 -6.43 4.03
C ALA A 44 10.35 -5.95 4.74
N LEU A 45 9.82 -4.78 4.37
CA LEU A 45 8.58 -4.29 4.93
C LEU A 45 7.34 -5.06 4.41
N ILE A 46 7.34 -5.49 3.15
CA ILE A 46 6.30 -6.40 2.64
C ILE A 46 6.35 -7.74 3.40
N GLU A 47 7.54 -8.29 3.66
CA GLU A 47 7.73 -9.53 4.43
C GLU A 47 7.22 -9.36 5.86
N ALA A 48 7.58 -8.27 6.55
CA ALA A 48 7.09 -7.96 7.88
C ALA A 48 5.55 -7.92 7.94
N GLY A 49 4.89 -7.32 6.94
CA GLY A 49 3.43 -7.32 6.87
C GLY A 49 2.82 -8.72 6.78
N ILE A 50 3.43 -9.62 6.01
CA ILE A 50 3.00 -11.02 5.90
C ILE A 50 3.21 -11.75 7.24
N ASP A 51 4.40 -11.58 7.84
CA ASP A 51 4.78 -12.26 9.08
C ASP A 51 3.95 -11.82 10.29
N GLU A 52 3.50 -10.57 10.31
CA GLU A 52 2.62 -10.02 11.36
C GLU A 52 1.15 -10.40 11.16
N GLY A 53 0.81 -11.07 10.06
CA GLY A 53 -0.51 -11.63 9.81
C GLY A 53 -1.48 -10.72 9.05
N ALA A 54 -0.99 -9.67 8.37
CA ALA A 54 -1.81 -8.92 7.44
C ALA A 54 -2.21 -9.79 6.24
N VAL A 55 -3.40 -9.55 5.68
CA VAL A 55 -3.86 -10.29 4.50
C VAL A 55 -3.27 -9.66 3.25
N LEU A 56 -2.26 -10.31 2.67
CA LEU A 56 -1.73 -9.95 1.35
C LEU A 56 -2.74 -10.31 0.26
N LEU A 57 -3.43 -9.31 -0.30
CA LEU A 57 -4.50 -9.53 -1.28
C LEU A 57 -3.99 -9.60 -2.73
N VAL A 58 -3.01 -8.76 -3.09
CA VAL A 58 -2.39 -8.68 -4.42
C VAL A 58 -0.92 -8.25 -4.27
N GLY A 59 -0.07 -8.67 -5.21
CA GLY A 59 1.34 -8.31 -5.27
C GLY A 59 2.18 -9.18 -4.34
N GLY A 60 3.08 -8.55 -3.59
CA GLY A 60 3.92 -9.23 -2.60
C GLY A 60 5.41 -9.22 -2.93
N LEU A 61 6.10 -10.24 -2.42
CA LEU A 61 7.55 -10.37 -2.49
C LEU A 61 8.05 -10.73 -3.89
N GLY A 62 9.27 -10.31 -4.18
CA GLY A 62 9.99 -10.53 -5.43
C GLY A 62 9.65 -9.52 -6.51
N LYS A 63 10.39 -9.63 -7.62
CA LYS A 63 10.16 -8.81 -8.80
C LYS A 63 8.96 -9.33 -9.58
N PRO A 64 8.14 -8.44 -10.18
CA PRO A 64 7.08 -8.84 -11.09
C PRO A 64 7.63 -9.60 -12.30
N LYS A 65 6.86 -10.55 -12.81
CA LYS A 65 7.21 -11.33 -14.01
C LYS A 65 7.41 -10.42 -15.22
N GLY A 66 8.51 -10.59 -15.93
CA GLY A 66 8.90 -9.76 -17.08
C GLY A 66 9.64 -8.47 -16.71
N PHE A 67 9.90 -8.23 -15.42
CA PHE A 67 10.64 -7.10 -14.88
C PHE A 67 11.82 -7.55 -14.01
N GLU A 68 12.53 -8.59 -14.43
CA GLU A 68 13.65 -9.19 -13.69
C GLU A 68 14.87 -8.25 -13.61
N THR A 69 15.03 -7.37 -14.60
CA THR A 69 16.10 -6.34 -14.66
C THR A 69 15.55 -5.00 -14.19
N GLY A 70 16.31 -4.30 -13.34
CA GLY A 70 15.85 -3.09 -12.63
C GLY A 70 15.24 -3.42 -11.26
N TYR A 71 14.86 -2.38 -10.52
CA TYR A 71 14.38 -2.50 -9.14
C TYR A 71 12.86 -2.38 -9.06
N TYR A 72 12.14 -3.22 -9.80
CA TYR A 72 10.68 -3.20 -9.81
C TYR A 72 10.09 -3.88 -8.57
N VAL A 73 9.10 -3.23 -7.97
CA VAL A 73 8.29 -3.76 -6.88
C VAL A 73 6.90 -4.04 -7.41
N GLN A 74 6.30 -5.16 -7.02
CA GLN A 74 4.91 -5.47 -7.36
C GLN A 74 3.98 -4.47 -6.66
N PRO A 75 3.03 -3.82 -7.38
CA PRO A 75 1.95 -3.10 -6.73
C PRO A 75 1.23 -4.02 -5.74
N THR A 76 1.26 -3.65 -4.47
CA THR A 76 0.92 -4.54 -3.36
C THR A 76 -0.21 -3.97 -2.52
N LEU A 77 -1.16 -4.83 -2.13
CA LEU A 77 -2.30 -4.47 -1.30
C LEU A 77 -2.37 -5.39 -0.08
N PHE A 78 -2.29 -4.81 1.11
CA PHE A 78 -2.64 -5.47 2.36
C PHE A 78 -4.02 -5.00 2.84
N VAL A 79 -4.83 -5.95 3.31
CA VAL A 79 -6.13 -5.70 3.92
C VAL A 79 -6.18 -6.32 5.32
N ASP A 80 -7.22 -5.94 6.08
CA ASP A 80 -7.42 -6.32 7.47
C ASP A 80 -6.19 -6.01 8.36
N VAL A 81 -5.53 -4.88 8.07
CA VAL A 81 -4.32 -4.45 8.77
C VAL A 81 -4.69 -3.86 10.14
N ASN A 82 -3.89 -4.18 11.16
CA ASN A 82 -3.95 -3.54 12.48
C ASN A 82 -2.93 -2.40 12.54
N ASN A 83 -3.28 -1.25 13.13
CA ASN A 83 -2.39 -0.09 13.20
C ASN A 83 -1.08 -0.34 13.98
N ASN A 84 -0.99 -1.41 14.79
CA ASN A 84 0.25 -1.79 15.49
C ASN A 84 1.25 -2.56 14.62
N MET A 85 0.89 -2.93 13.39
CA MET A 85 1.78 -3.62 12.45
C MET A 85 2.85 -2.67 11.91
N THR A 86 4.05 -3.20 11.64
CA THR A 86 5.16 -2.45 11.06
C THR A 86 4.76 -1.77 9.74
N ILE A 87 3.99 -2.44 8.88
CA ILE A 87 3.50 -1.85 7.61
C ILE A 87 2.50 -0.71 7.78
N ALA A 88 1.90 -0.53 8.97
CA ALA A 88 1.05 0.61 9.29
C ALA A 88 1.84 1.78 9.92
N GLN A 89 2.94 1.47 10.62
CA GLN A 89 3.73 2.45 11.38
C GLN A 89 4.95 2.99 10.64
N GLU A 90 5.51 2.22 9.70
CA GLU A 90 6.72 2.60 8.98
C GLU A 90 6.45 3.00 7.53
N GLU A 91 7.20 4.02 7.07
CA GLU A 91 7.13 4.46 5.69
C GLU A 91 7.83 3.46 4.74
N VAL A 92 7.02 2.71 4.00
CA VAL A 92 7.49 1.72 3.00
C VAL A 92 8.19 2.37 1.83
N PHE A 93 7.63 3.48 1.31
CA PHE A 93 8.16 4.23 0.17
C PHE A 93 8.31 3.37 -1.12
N GLY A 94 7.36 2.47 -1.31
CA GLY A 94 7.15 1.68 -2.54
C GLY A 94 5.66 1.62 -2.87
N PRO A 95 5.26 0.97 -3.97
CA PRO A 95 3.85 0.86 -4.39
C PRO A 95 3.08 -0.15 -3.51
N VAL A 96 2.95 0.15 -2.22
CA VAL A 96 2.32 -0.70 -1.20
C VAL A 96 1.21 0.09 -0.51
N LEU A 97 -0.02 -0.42 -0.58
CA LEU A 97 -1.20 0.16 0.07
C LEU A 97 -1.66 -0.76 1.22
N VAL A 98 -2.01 -0.16 2.35
CA VAL A 98 -2.59 -0.85 3.51
C VAL A 98 -4.02 -0.35 3.75
N LEU A 99 -4.96 -1.25 4.06
CA LEU A 99 -6.34 -0.90 4.41
C LEU A 99 -6.67 -1.31 5.84
N ILE A 100 -6.90 -0.32 6.70
CA ILE A 100 -7.29 -0.47 8.10
C ILE A 100 -8.78 -0.08 8.23
N PRO A 101 -9.70 -0.99 8.59
CA PRO A 101 -11.08 -0.64 8.85
C PRO A 101 -11.24 0.10 10.19
N PHE A 102 -12.30 0.91 10.29
CA PHE A 102 -12.72 1.57 11.53
C PHE A 102 -14.25 1.50 11.66
N THR A 103 -14.76 1.77 12.86
CA THR A 103 -16.18 1.65 13.22
C THR A 103 -16.88 3.00 13.40
N ASP A 104 -16.14 4.02 13.82
CA ASP A 104 -16.63 5.39 13.97
C ASP A 104 -15.56 6.45 13.64
N GLU A 105 -15.98 7.70 13.50
CA GLU A 105 -15.10 8.83 13.17
C GLU A 105 -13.99 9.03 14.22
N ALA A 106 -14.32 8.88 15.50
CA ALA A 106 -13.35 9.04 16.58
C ALA A 106 -12.25 7.98 16.50
N GLU A 107 -12.58 6.75 16.11
CA GLU A 107 -11.63 5.69 15.83
C GLU A 107 -10.79 5.98 14.60
N ALA A 108 -11.40 6.44 13.50
CA ALA A 108 -10.65 6.83 12.31
C ALA A 108 -9.60 7.92 12.63
N VAL A 109 -9.99 8.94 13.40
CA VAL A 109 -9.10 10.03 13.84
C VAL A 109 -8.01 9.51 14.78
N ARG A 110 -8.31 8.55 15.68
CA ARG A 110 -7.29 7.93 16.53
C ARG A 110 -6.27 7.15 15.70
N ILE A 111 -6.73 6.29 14.79
CA ILE A 111 -5.84 5.49 13.91
C ILE A 111 -4.97 6.42 13.06
N ALA A 112 -5.56 7.45 12.43
CA ALA A 112 -4.83 8.37 11.56
C ALA A 112 -3.77 9.19 12.30
N ASN A 113 -4.00 9.55 13.57
CA ASN A 113 -3.04 10.29 14.40
C ASN A 113 -2.07 9.40 15.17
N ASP A 114 -2.30 8.08 15.23
CA ASP A 114 -1.40 7.10 15.84
C ASP A 114 -0.30 6.74 14.85
N SER A 115 0.53 7.74 14.55
CA SER A 115 1.67 7.69 13.66
C SER A 115 2.75 8.64 14.18
N PRO A 116 4.05 8.32 14.04
CA PRO A 116 5.11 9.27 14.38
C PRO A 116 5.23 10.43 13.36
N TYR A 117 4.43 10.41 12.27
CA TYR A 117 4.47 11.38 11.19
C TYR A 117 3.25 12.33 11.20
N GLY A 118 3.37 13.46 10.49
CA GLY A 118 2.31 14.48 10.40
C GLY A 118 2.36 15.30 9.11
N LEU A 119 2.74 14.66 7.99
CA LEU A 119 3.00 15.36 6.73
C LEU A 119 1.72 15.74 5.97
N ALA A 120 0.84 14.77 5.73
CA ALA A 120 -0.37 14.96 4.95
C ALA A 120 -1.43 13.92 5.34
N ALA A 121 -2.70 14.26 5.14
CA ALA A 121 -3.84 13.36 5.30
C ALA A 121 -4.91 13.69 4.25
N TYR A 122 -5.75 12.72 3.94
CA TYR A 122 -6.84 12.85 2.97
C TYR A 122 -8.14 12.36 3.60
N VAL A 123 -9.21 13.12 3.44
CA VAL A 123 -10.57 12.76 3.87
C VAL A 123 -11.48 12.81 2.65
N SER A 124 -12.29 11.77 2.47
CA SER A 124 -13.31 11.71 1.41
C SER A 124 -14.66 11.41 2.02
N THR A 125 -15.54 12.39 1.94
CA THR A 125 -16.92 12.33 2.45
C THR A 125 -17.79 13.25 1.59
N GLN A 126 -19.10 12.96 1.55
CA GLN A 126 -20.10 13.86 0.95
C GLN A 126 -20.64 14.85 1.98
N ASP A 127 -20.44 14.58 3.26
CA ASP A 127 -20.80 15.46 4.37
C ASP A 127 -19.66 16.45 4.63
N ILE A 128 -19.98 17.74 4.73
CA ILE A 128 -18.99 18.81 4.88
C ILE A 128 -18.85 19.26 6.34
N ASP A 129 -19.84 18.93 7.18
CA ASP A 129 -19.82 19.24 8.61
C ASP A 129 -18.85 18.30 9.37
#